data_AF-A0A6M0SIJ2-F1
#
_entry.id   AF-A0A6M0SIJ2-F1
#
_cell.length_a   1.000
_cell.length_b   1.000
_cell.length_c   1.000
_cell.angle_alpha   90.00
_cell.angle_beta   90.00
_cell.angle_gamma   90.00
#
_symmetry.space_group_name_H-M   'P 1'
#
loop_
_entity.id
_entity.type
_entity.pdbx_description
1 polymer ?
#
loop_
_entity_poly.entity_id
_entity_poly.type
_entity_poly.pdbx_seq_one_letter_code
_entity_poly.pdbx_strand_id
1 'polypeptide(L)'
;MLPLIQQHREDLSLTSEQDYEIPETWQAWASTVPIKSGSGISNFNPLEWQQRTADTVIGNKKQRKSYVFVKSRQVGATTLVLSIVDYLCLTTPGFQALFLHKTYNDASLLGYRNRKFLTNAKVPMISDSLSRQEFLNGSVAYFRSSDPESCGRGLDSIDAVVYEECAFYDSLEGTIGAIAPAQTWVDNAISLFITGV
;
A
#
# COMPACT_ATOMS: atom_id res chain seq x y z
N MET A 1 33.99 -16.23 -17.06
CA MET A 1 33.16 -15.64 -15.99
C MET A 1 32.76 -14.17 -16.25
N LEU A 2 33.26 -13.53 -17.32
CA LEU A 2 32.75 -12.25 -17.86
C LEU A 2 31.45 -12.34 -18.71
N PRO A 3 31.11 -13.45 -19.40
CA PRO A 3 29.92 -13.50 -20.25
C PRO A 3 28.59 -13.40 -19.51
N LEU A 4 28.53 -13.94 -18.28
CA LEU A 4 27.30 -13.96 -17.48
C LEU A 4 26.89 -12.57 -16.99
N ILE A 5 27.88 -11.69 -16.73
CA ILE A 5 27.64 -10.31 -16.29
C ILE A 5 27.18 -9.44 -17.48
N GLN A 6 27.67 -9.73 -18.69
CA GLN A 6 27.19 -9.09 -19.91
C GLN A 6 25.79 -9.57 -20.29
N GLN A 7 25.52 -10.88 -20.22
CA GLN A 7 24.16 -11.41 -20.41
C GLN A 7 23.16 -10.84 -19.39
N HIS A 8 23.54 -10.70 -18.12
CA HIS A 8 22.64 -10.11 -17.12
C HIS A 8 22.39 -8.62 -17.37
N ARG A 9 23.37 -7.88 -17.93
CA ARG A 9 23.19 -6.48 -18.35
C ARG A 9 22.33 -6.34 -19.62
N GLU A 10 22.42 -7.31 -20.52
CA GLU A 10 21.61 -7.37 -21.75
C GLU A 10 20.17 -7.85 -21.47
N ASP A 11 19.98 -8.75 -20.50
CA ASP A 11 18.65 -9.16 -20.04
C ASP A 11 17.94 -8.02 -19.29
N LEU A 12 18.68 -7.18 -18.56
CA LEU A 12 18.17 -5.94 -17.94
C LEU A 12 17.86 -4.84 -18.95
N SER A 13 18.45 -4.86 -20.16
CA SER A 13 18.18 -3.87 -21.21
C SER A 13 17.07 -4.29 -22.19
N LEU A 14 16.58 -5.53 -22.10
CA LEU A 14 15.56 -6.09 -23.01
C LEU A 14 14.13 -6.05 -22.46
N THR A 15 13.91 -5.68 -21.19
CA THR A 15 12.61 -5.15 -20.78
C THR A 15 12.51 -3.72 -21.29
N SER A 16 12.07 -3.57 -22.55
CA SER A 16 11.65 -2.28 -23.07
C SER A 16 10.69 -1.67 -22.07
N GLU A 17 11.16 -0.63 -21.36
CA GLU A 17 10.33 0.25 -20.55
C GLU A 17 9.23 0.77 -21.48
N GLN A 18 8.05 0.14 -21.44
CA GLN A 18 6.86 0.91 -21.67
C GLN A 18 6.92 1.96 -20.58
N ASP A 19 7.15 3.22 -20.98
CA ASP A 19 7.13 4.37 -20.10
C ASP A 19 5.77 4.37 -19.38
N TYR A 20 5.72 3.70 -18.22
CA TYR A 20 4.54 3.71 -17.38
C TYR A 20 4.45 5.12 -16.83
N GLU A 21 3.46 5.85 -17.30
CA GLU A 21 3.22 7.22 -16.86
C GLU A 21 2.61 7.19 -15.46
N ILE A 22 3.35 7.73 -14.50
CA ILE A 22 2.86 7.89 -13.13
C ILE A 22 1.70 8.90 -13.15
N PRO A 23 0.51 8.57 -12.64
CA PRO A 23 -0.62 9.49 -12.66
C PRO A 23 -0.31 10.78 -11.89
N GLU A 24 -0.70 11.94 -12.45
CA GLU A 24 -0.46 13.26 -11.83
C GLU A 24 -1.26 13.48 -10.53
N THR A 25 -2.40 12.79 -10.40
CA THR A 25 -3.29 12.90 -9.25
C THR A 25 -3.70 11.53 -8.75
N TRP A 26 -4.03 11.46 -7.45
CA TRP A 26 -4.58 10.23 -6.87
C TRP A 26 -5.88 9.80 -7.55
N GLN A 27 -6.73 10.76 -7.95
CA GLN A 27 -7.99 10.44 -8.62
C GLN A 27 -7.76 9.80 -10.00
N ALA A 28 -6.77 10.30 -10.75
CA ALA A 28 -6.37 9.69 -12.02
C ALA A 28 -5.86 8.26 -11.80
N TRP A 29 -5.05 8.04 -10.76
CA TRP A 29 -4.62 6.69 -10.36
C TRP A 29 -5.81 5.78 -9.99
N ALA A 30 -6.66 6.23 -9.07
CA ALA A 30 -7.82 5.48 -8.59
C ALA A 30 -8.73 5.06 -9.75
N SER A 31 -8.88 5.92 -10.76
CA SER A 31 -9.68 5.65 -11.96
C SER A 31 -9.11 4.57 -12.88
N THR A 32 -7.90 4.05 -12.62
CA THR A 32 -7.33 2.88 -13.31
C THR A 32 -7.61 1.57 -12.56
N VAL A 33 -8.01 1.65 -11.29
CA VAL A 33 -8.19 0.49 -10.41
C VAL A 33 -9.52 -0.19 -10.72
N PRO A 34 -9.54 -1.47 -11.14
CA PRO A 34 -10.80 -2.16 -11.41
C PRO A 34 -11.45 -2.65 -10.11
N ILE A 35 -12.76 -2.45 -10.03
CA ILE A 35 -13.62 -2.90 -8.94
C ILE A 35 -14.81 -3.68 -9.49
N LYS A 36 -15.31 -4.62 -8.67
CA LYS A 36 -16.58 -5.26 -8.93
C LYS A 36 -17.71 -4.31 -8.57
N SER A 37 -18.58 -4.02 -9.52
CA SER A 37 -19.83 -3.27 -9.35
C SER A 37 -21.03 -4.16 -9.65
N GLY A 38 -22.25 -3.64 -9.40
CA GLY A 38 -23.48 -4.37 -9.71
C GLY A 38 -23.65 -4.69 -11.20
N SER A 39 -23.03 -3.91 -12.08
CA SER A 39 -23.07 -4.05 -13.54
C SER A 39 -21.88 -4.83 -14.12
N GLY A 40 -20.98 -5.37 -13.29
CA GLY A 40 -19.81 -6.12 -13.75
C GLY A 40 -18.49 -5.60 -13.17
N ILE A 41 -17.47 -5.45 -14.01
CA ILE A 41 -16.20 -4.82 -13.65
C ILE A 41 -16.22 -3.39 -14.16
N SER A 42 -16.00 -2.43 -13.28
CA SER A 42 -15.88 -1.01 -13.60
C SER A 42 -14.66 -0.41 -12.89
N ASN A 43 -14.23 0.77 -13.30
CA ASN A 43 -13.13 1.43 -12.61
C ASN A 43 -13.61 2.08 -11.31
N PHE A 44 -12.70 2.22 -10.34
CA PHE A 44 -12.94 2.87 -9.08
C PHE A 44 -13.04 4.38 -9.29
N ASN A 45 -14.27 4.87 -9.40
CA ASN A 45 -14.57 6.29 -9.36
C ASN A 45 -14.87 6.69 -7.90
N PRO A 46 -13.97 7.42 -7.22
CA PRO A 46 -14.15 7.71 -5.80
C PRO A 46 -15.41 8.53 -5.53
N LEU A 47 -16.12 8.16 -4.46
CA LEU A 47 -17.16 9.01 -3.88
C LEU A 47 -16.55 10.25 -3.25
N GLU A 48 -17.35 11.30 -3.07
CA GLU A 48 -16.87 12.58 -2.54
C GLU A 48 -16.13 12.44 -1.20
N TRP A 49 -16.65 11.63 -0.27
CA TRP A 49 -15.99 11.39 1.01
C TRP A 49 -14.65 10.64 0.86
N GLN A 50 -14.52 9.77 -0.14
CA GLN A 50 -13.30 9.04 -0.43
C GLN A 50 -12.24 10.00 -0.96
N GLN A 51 -12.63 10.91 -1.87
CA GLN A 51 -11.77 11.97 -2.37
C GLN A 51 -11.26 12.85 -1.24
N ARG A 52 -12.15 13.39 -0.40
CA ARG A 52 -11.76 14.22 0.76
C ARG A 52 -10.81 13.48 1.71
N THR A 53 -11.02 12.17 1.89
CA THR A 53 -10.14 11.33 2.72
C THR A 53 -8.75 11.21 2.10
N ALA A 54 -8.66 10.93 0.80
CA ALA A 54 -7.40 10.86 0.08
C ALA A 54 -6.66 12.20 0.12
N ASP A 55 -7.34 13.31 -0.16
CA ASP A 55 -6.77 14.67 -0.11
C ASP A 55 -6.21 14.98 1.29
N THR A 56 -6.91 14.55 2.34
CA THR A 56 -6.48 14.74 3.72
C THR A 56 -5.20 13.95 4.03
N VAL A 57 -5.15 12.67 3.62
CA VAL A 57 -3.99 11.80 3.88
C VAL A 57 -2.79 12.27 3.06
N ILE A 58 -2.98 12.56 1.77
CA ILE A 58 -1.92 12.90 0.81
C ILE A 58 -1.43 14.35 0.99
N GLY A 59 -2.33 15.31 1.19
CA GLY A 59 -2.04 16.74 1.05
C GLY A 59 -1.12 17.34 2.11
N ASN A 60 -1.00 16.73 3.29
CA ASN A 60 -0.22 17.31 4.40
C ASN A 60 1.16 16.62 4.60
N LYS A 61 2.13 16.79 3.71
CA LYS A 61 3.42 16.06 3.81
C LYS A 61 4.41 16.57 4.87
N LYS A 62 4.01 17.49 5.76
CA LYS A 62 4.95 18.25 6.61
C LYS A 62 5.01 17.82 8.07
N GLN A 63 4.17 16.88 8.49
CA GLN A 63 4.15 16.39 9.86
C GLN A 63 3.69 14.93 9.91
N ARG A 64 4.13 14.24 10.98
CA ARG A 64 3.57 12.95 11.39
C ARG A 64 2.06 13.05 11.58
N LYS A 65 1.35 11.99 11.19
CA LYS A 65 -0.11 11.91 11.25
C LYS A 65 -0.60 10.58 11.78
N SER A 66 -1.73 10.65 12.46
CA SER A 66 -2.54 9.48 12.77
C SER A 66 -3.98 9.79 12.42
N TYR A 67 -4.59 8.93 11.61
CA TYR A 67 -5.98 9.03 11.21
C TYR A 67 -6.73 7.80 11.67
N VAL A 68 -7.92 8.01 12.24
CA VAL A 68 -8.84 6.93 12.58
C VAL A 68 -10.03 7.04 11.65
N PHE A 69 -10.21 6.02 10.82
CA PHE A 69 -11.34 5.91 9.91
C PHE A 69 -12.36 4.94 10.48
N VAL A 70 -13.42 5.51 11.06
CA VAL A 70 -14.57 4.79 11.59
C VAL A 70 -15.61 4.65 10.49
N LYS A 71 -15.96 3.43 10.11
CA LYS A 71 -16.83 3.17 8.96
C LYS A 71 -17.85 2.06 9.22
N SER A 72 -18.95 2.08 8.47
CA SER A 72 -19.85 0.94 8.36
C SER A 72 -19.27 -0.13 7.43
N ARG A 73 -19.86 -1.33 7.42
CA ARG A 73 -19.42 -2.42 6.53
C ARG A 73 -19.67 -2.06 5.06
N GLN A 74 -18.83 -2.62 4.17
CA GLN A 74 -19.03 -2.60 2.71
C GLN A 74 -18.98 -1.22 2.03
N VAL A 75 -18.33 -0.23 2.63
CA VAL A 75 -18.17 1.13 2.04
C VAL A 75 -16.94 1.27 1.11
N GLY A 76 -16.25 0.18 0.80
CA GLY A 76 -15.05 0.21 -0.05
C GLY A 76 -13.81 0.82 0.61
N ALA A 77 -13.76 0.87 1.95
CA ALA A 77 -12.63 1.42 2.72
C ALA A 77 -11.27 0.78 2.33
N THR A 78 -11.22 -0.55 2.19
CA THR A 78 -10.02 -1.28 1.78
C THR A 78 -9.51 -0.84 0.41
N THR A 79 -10.40 -0.68 -0.59
CA THR A 79 -10.01 -0.17 -1.93
C THR A 79 -9.44 1.23 -1.83
N LEU A 80 -10.09 2.11 -1.04
CA LEU A 80 -9.63 3.47 -0.83
C LEU A 80 -8.20 3.50 -0.26
N VAL A 81 -7.94 2.84 0.87
CA VAL A 81 -6.62 2.90 1.51
C VAL A 81 -5.52 2.25 0.69
N LEU A 82 -5.79 1.12 0.04
CA LEU A 82 -4.86 0.49 -0.90
C LEU A 82 -4.49 1.49 -2.01
N SER A 83 -5.48 2.11 -2.64
CA SER A 83 -5.23 3.05 -3.74
C SER A 83 -4.47 4.31 -3.29
N ILE A 84 -4.70 4.82 -2.08
CA ILE A 84 -3.97 5.98 -1.53
C ILE A 84 -2.50 5.61 -1.33
N VAL A 85 -2.23 4.47 -0.70
CA VAL A 85 -0.87 4.03 -0.43
C VAL A 85 -0.14 3.66 -1.72
N ASP A 86 -0.78 2.99 -2.67
CA ASP A 86 -0.20 2.72 -3.99
C ASP A 86 0.22 4.02 -4.69
N TYR A 87 -0.64 5.04 -4.66
CA TYR A 87 -0.31 6.34 -5.23
C TYR A 87 0.90 6.98 -4.53
N LEU A 88 1.01 6.86 -3.20
CA LEU A 88 2.18 7.34 -2.46
C LEU A 88 3.44 6.56 -2.85
N CYS A 89 3.35 5.22 -2.97
CA CYS A 89 4.45 4.37 -3.44
C CYS A 89 4.90 4.75 -4.85
N LEU A 90 3.96 5.02 -5.76
CA LEU A 90 4.23 5.43 -7.14
C LEU A 90 4.88 6.82 -7.21
N THR A 91 4.40 7.78 -6.43
CA THR A 91 4.79 9.20 -6.53
C THR A 91 5.92 9.62 -5.60
N THR A 92 6.29 8.79 -4.62
CA THR A 92 7.33 9.09 -3.65
C THR A 92 8.38 7.97 -3.71
N PRO A 93 9.57 8.22 -4.30
CA PRO A 93 10.63 7.22 -4.39
C PRO A 93 11.04 6.69 -3.02
N GLY A 94 11.25 5.37 -2.93
CA GLY A 94 11.66 4.70 -1.69
C GLY A 94 10.59 4.65 -0.59
N PHE A 95 9.33 5.00 -0.87
CA PHE A 95 8.26 5.00 0.12
C PHE A 95 7.93 3.58 0.60
N GLN A 96 7.97 3.38 1.91
CA GLN A 96 7.75 2.09 2.54
C GLN A 96 6.40 2.07 3.27
N ALA A 97 5.53 1.14 2.89
CA ALA A 97 4.22 0.97 3.47
C ALA A 97 4.05 -0.41 4.12
N LEU A 98 3.34 -0.47 5.24
CA LEU A 98 3.00 -1.69 5.94
C LEU A 98 1.48 -1.80 6.11
N PHE A 99 0.90 -2.81 5.50
CA PHE A 99 -0.48 -3.23 5.75
C PHE A 99 -0.50 -4.34 6.78
N LEU A 100 -1.24 -4.10 7.84
CA LEU A 100 -1.52 -5.06 8.89
C LEU A 100 -2.99 -5.48 8.78
N HIS A 101 -3.24 -6.75 9.02
CA HIS A 101 -4.57 -7.30 9.26
C HIS A 101 -4.48 -8.34 10.37
N LYS A 102 -5.61 -8.69 11.01
CA LYS A 102 -5.69 -9.66 12.11
C LYS A 102 -4.82 -10.91 11.90
N THR A 103 -4.98 -11.60 10.76
CA THR A 103 -4.24 -12.84 10.47
C THR A 103 -3.37 -12.71 9.22
N TYR A 104 -2.42 -13.65 9.06
CA TYR A 104 -1.59 -13.73 7.86
C TYR A 104 -2.42 -13.97 6.60
N ASN A 105 -3.47 -14.79 6.71
CA ASN A 105 -4.37 -15.08 5.59
C ASN A 105 -5.11 -13.83 5.14
N ASP A 106 -5.63 -13.03 6.08
CA ASP A 106 -6.31 -11.79 5.75
C ASP A 106 -5.36 -10.78 5.08
N ALA A 107 -4.14 -10.64 5.63
CA ALA A 107 -3.12 -9.78 5.04
C ALA A 107 -2.72 -10.24 3.63
N SER A 108 -2.61 -11.55 3.40
CA SER A 108 -2.35 -12.13 2.08
C SER A 108 -3.49 -11.86 1.09
N LEU A 109 -4.75 -11.85 1.55
CA LEU A 109 -5.91 -11.46 0.74
C LEU A 109 -5.87 -9.96 0.37
N LEU A 110 -5.41 -9.10 1.27
CA LEU A 110 -5.14 -7.69 0.95
C LEU A 110 -4.05 -7.56 -0.12
N GLY A 111 -2.92 -8.25 0.06
CA GLY A 111 -1.84 -8.27 -0.92
C GLY A 111 -2.31 -8.77 -2.29
N TYR A 112 -3.11 -9.85 -2.33
CA TYR A 112 -3.70 -10.36 -3.56
C TYR A 112 -4.61 -9.34 -4.25
N ARG A 113 -5.41 -8.60 -3.48
CA ARG A 113 -6.24 -7.52 -4.01
C ARG A 113 -5.40 -6.38 -4.57
N ASN A 114 -4.36 -5.96 -3.84
CA ASN A 114 -3.48 -4.89 -4.28
C ASN A 114 -2.71 -5.27 -5.55
N ARG A 115 -2.23 -6.52 -5.62
CA ARG A 115 -1.58 -7.04 -6.82
C ARG A 115 -2.48 -6.93 -8.04
N LYS A 116 -3.78 -7.22 -7.90
CA LYS A 116 -4.73 -7.03 -9.01
C LYS A 116 -4.83 -5.58 -9.44
N PHE A 117 -4.76 -4.61 -8.52
CA PHE A 117 -4.78 -3.19 -8.88
C PHE A 117 -3.57 -2.87 -9.75
N LEU A 118 -2.39 -3.19 -9.25
CA LEU A 118 -1.11 -2.93 -9.91
C LEU A 118 -0.99 -3.64 -11.26
N THR A 119 -1.35 -4.93 -11.34
CA THR A 119 -1.32 -5.70 -12.60
C THR A 119 -2.28 -5.13 -13.65
N ASN A 120 -3.51 -4.77 -13.25
CA ASN A 120 -4.49 -4.24 -14.21
C ASN A 120 -4.12 -2.83 -14.70
N ALA A 121 -3.55 -2.01 -13.82
CA ALA A 121 -3.00 -0.72 -14.19
C ALA A 121 -1.65 -0.82 -14.95
N LYS A 122 -1.12 -2.04 -15.12
CA LYS A 122 0.17 -2.31 -15.77
C LYS A 122 1.34 -1.58 -15.11
N VAL A 123 1.28 -1.44 -13.78
CA VAL A 123 2.40 -0.90 -13.00
C VAL A 123 3.57 -1.88 -13.09
N PRO A 124 4.77 -1.42 -13.50
CA PRO A 124 5.95 -2.27 -13.48
C PRO A 124 6.42 -2.51 -12.03
N MET A 125 6.66 -3.77 -11.70
CA MET A 125 7.03 -4.20 -10.34
C MET A 125 8.32 -5.02 -10.39
N ILE A 126 9.21 -4.79 -9.41
CA ILE A 126 10.37 -5.66 -9.14
C ILE A 126 9.88 -6.96 -8.50
N SER A 127 8.89 -6.88 -7.62
CA SER A 127 8.27 -8.02 -6.97
C SER A 127 6.77 -7.79 -6.78
N ASP A 128 5.96 -8.80 -7.04
CA ASP A 128 4.49 -8.76 -6.92
C ASP A 128 3.96 -9.85 -5.97
N SER A 129 4.78 -10.28 -5.01
CA SER A 129 4.37 -11.32 -4.06
C SER A 129 3.24 -10.84 -3.13
N LEU A 130 2.49 -11.79 -2.55
CA LEU A 130 1.35 -11.45 -1.69
C LEU A 130 1.75 -10.82 -0.35
N SER A 131 2.98 -11.04 0.11
CA SER A 131 3.52 -10.46 1.34
C SER A 131 4.36 -9.20 1.11
N ARG A 132 4.78 -8.97 -0.14
CA ARG A 132 5.69 -7.87 -0.50
C ARG A 132 5.52 -7.49 -1.98
N GLN A 133 5.21 -6.23 -2.21
CA GLN A 133 5.09 -5.63 -3.53
C GLN A 133 6.11 -4.49 -3.65
N GLU A 134 7.06 -4.63 -4.57
CA GLU A 134 8.19 -3.72 -4.74
C GLU A 134 8.12 -3.02 -6.10
N PHE A 135 8.15 -1.70 -6.08
CA PHE A 135 8.03 -0.81 -7.23
C PHE A 135 9.42 -0.50 -7.80
N LEU A 136 9.51 -0.13 -9.08
CA LEU A 136 10.78 0.21 -9.73
C LEU A 136 11.55 1.36 -9.05
N ASN A 137 10.83 2.29 -8.42
CA ASN A 137 11.42 3.45 -7.71
C ASN A 137 11.89 3.13 -6.28
N GLY A 138 11.99 1.85 -5.91
CA GLY A 138 12.42 1.39 -4.59
C GLY A 138 11.36 1.45 -3.49
N SER A 139 10.14 1.90 -3.80
CA SER A 139 9.02 1.84 -2.87
C SER A 139 8.59 0.39 -2.63
N VAL A 140 8.09 0.09 -1.43
CA VAL A 140 7.63 -1.26 -1.06
C VAL A 140 6.36 -1.20 -0.25
N ALA A 141 5.39 -2.04 -0.59
CA ALA A 141 4.23 -2.35 0.25
C ALA A 141 4.37 -3.75 0.84
N TYR A 142 4.42 -3.84 2.17
CA TYR A 142 4.43 -5.08 2.94
C TYR A 142 3.03 -5.44 3.42
N PHE A 143 2.70 -6.73 3.43
CA PHE A 143 1.44 -7.25 3.95
C PHE A 143 1.71 -8.30 5.03
N ARG A 144 1.31 -8.02 6.26
CA ARG A 144 1.63 -8.86 7.44
C ARG A 144 0.43 -9.03 8.38
N SER A 145 0.47 -10.08 9.20
CA SER A 145 -0.44 -10.20 10.34
C SER A 145 -0.15 -9.11 11.38
N SER A 146 -1.14 -8.79 12.20
CA SER A 146 -1.05 -7.84 13.30
C SER A 146 -0.37 -8.40 14.55
N ASP A 147 0.16 -9.62 14.49
CA ASP A 147 0.83 -10.29 15.61
C ASP A 147 2.01 -9.42 16.11
N PRO A 148 1.98 -8.92 17.37
CA PRO A 148 3.03 -8.06 17.92
C PRO A 148 4.42 -8.71 17.90
N GLU A 149 4.50 -10.04 17.93
CA GLU A 149 5.79 -10.73 17.95
C GLU A 149 6.50 -10.69 16.59
N SER A 150 5.77 -10.52 15.49
CA SER A 150 6.30 -10.68 14.14
C SER A 150 6.11 -9.46 13.23
N CYS A 151 5.05 -8.66 13.44
CA CYS A 151 4.64 -7.62 12.51
C CYS A 151 5.74 -6.58 12.21
N GLY A 152 6.51 -6.16 13.22
CA GLY A 152 7.56 -5.13 13.09
C GLY A 152 8.97 -5.64 12.80
N ARG A 153 9.22 -6.95 12.82
CA ARG A 153 10.59 -7.48 12.71
C ARG A 153 11.14 -7.35 11.29
N GLY A 154 12.39 -6.91 11.18
CA GLY A 154 13.10 -6.81 9.89
C GLY A 154 12.52 -5.77 8.93
N LEU A 155 11.83 -4.76 9.47
CA LEU A 155 11.44 -3.55 8.75
C LEU A 155 12.41 -2.44 9.17
N ASP A 156 12.94 -1.70 8.20
CA ASP A 156 13.85 -0.59 8.47
C ASP A 156 13.06 0.68 8.85
N SER A 157 12.65 1.45 7.85
CA SER A 157 11.85 2.66 8.00
C SER A 157 10.51 2.48 7.30
N ILE A 158 9.40 2.79 7.97
CA ILE A 158 8.05 2.69 7.42
C ILE A 158 7.39 4.06 7.38
N ASP A 159 7.10 4.55 6.18
CA ASP A 159 6.45 5.83 5.94
C ASP A 159 4.95 5.79 6.24
N ALA A 160 4.28 4.69 5.92
CA ALA A 160 2.86 4.51 6.19
C ALA A 160 2.54 3.15 6.79
N VAL A 161 1.74 3.14 7.85
CA VAL A 161 1.19 1.90 8.44
C VAL A 161 -0.33 1.95 8.33
N VAL A 162 -0.92 0.90 7.80
CA VAL A 162 -2.37 0.72 7.71
C VAL A 162 -2.76 -0.44 8.62
N TYR A 163 -3.53 -0.15 9.66
CA TYR A 163 -4.12 -1.12 10.57
C TYR A 163 -5.55 -1.42 10.08
N GLU A 164 -5.71 -2.46 9.27
CA GLU A 164 -6.98 -2.82 8.63
C GLU A 164 -7.89 -3.62 9.59
N GLU A 165 -9.14 -3.18 9.74
CA GLU A 165 -10.12 -3.76 10.67
C GLU A 165 -9.56 -3.92 12.11
N CYS A 166 -8.87 -2.88 12.58
CA CYS A 166 -8.01 -2.94 13.76
C CYS A 166 -8.76 -3.14 15.08
N ALA A 167 -10.08 -2.90 15.13
CA ALA A 167 -10.89 -3.21 16.31
C ALA A 167 -10.98 -4.72 16.61
N PHE A 168 -10.63 -5.58 15.66
CA PHE A 168 -10.68 -7.03 15.84
C PHE A 168 -9.31 -7.66 16.15
N TYR A 169 -8.28 -6.84 16.34
CA TYR A 169 -6.95 -7.32 16.69
C TYR A 169 -6.95 -7.81 18.13
N ASP A 170 -6.17 -8.86 18.39
CA ASP A 170 -6.10 -9.43 19.74
C ASP A 170 -5.33 -8.50 20.70
N SER A 171 -4.38 -7.71 20.18
CA SER A 171 -3.68 -6.65 20.93
C SER A 171 -3.21 -5.51 20.02
N LEU A 172 -4.08 -4.54 19.76
CA LEU A 172 -3.73 -3.36 18.94
C LEU A 172 -2.59 -2.55 19.56
N GLU A 173 -2.58 -2.38 20.88
CA GLU A 173 -1.52 -1.66 21.60
C GLU A 173 -0.16 -2.35 21.41
N GLY A 174 -0.12 -3.67 21.55
CA GLY A 174 1.10 -4.45 21.31
C GLY A 174 1.59 -4.32 19.86
N THR A 175 0.67 -4.37 18.89
CA THR A 175 1.00 -4.18 17.48
C THR A 175 1.59 -2.80 17.24
N ILE A 176 0.98 -1.73 17.77
CA ILE A 176 1.49 -0.36 17.64
C ILE A 176 2.89 -0.26 18.25
N GLY A 177 3.10 -0.81 19.45
CA GLY A 177 4.39 -0.81 20.13
C GLY A 177 5.49 -1.52 19.34
N ALA A 178 5.16 -2.63 18.66
CA ALA A 178 6.10 -3.36 17.81
C ALA A 178 6.49 -2.60 16.53
N ILE A 179 5.60 -1.75 16.00
CA ILE A 179 5.85 -0.96 14.78
C ILE A 179 6.50 0.39 15.05
N ALA A 180 6.24 0.99 16.22
CA ALA A 180 6.74 2.32 16.57
C ALA A 180 8.25 2.55 16.27
N PRO A 181 9.16 1.58 16.55
CA PRO A 181 10.57 1.73 16.21
C PRO A 181 10.81 1.98 14.71
N ALA A 182 10.11 1.26 13.83
CA ALA A 182 10.25 1.39 12.38
C ALA A 182 9.71 2.71 11.83
N GLN A 183 8.89 3.44 12.60
CA GLN A 183 8.47 4.79 12.22
C GLN A 183 9.34 5.89 12.81
N THR A 184 10.29 5.60 13.71
CA THR A 184 11.00 6.63 14.51
C THR A 184 11.79 7.61 13.65
N TRP A 185 12.46 7.11 12.61
CA TRP A 185 13.31 7.91 11.73
C TRP A 185 12.56 8.55 10.56
N VAL A 186 11.24 8.38 10.50
CA VAL A 186 10.41 9.02 9.48
C VAL A 186 9.70 10.23 10.08
N ASP A 187 10.13 11.42 9.64
CA ASP A 187 9.62 12.72 10.12
C ASP A 187 8.11 12.88 9.87
N ASN A 188 7.63 12.36 8.73
CA ASN A 188 6.25 12.54 8.25
C ASN A 188 5.45 11.23 8.23
N ALA A 189 5.75 10.34 9.17
CA ALA A 189 5.10 9.02 9.24
C ALA A 189 3.56 9.12 9.30
N ILE A 190 2.89 8.22 8.60
CA ILE A 190 1.44 8.14 8.51
C ILE A 190 0.98 6.85 9.20
N SER A 191 0.00 6.95 10.10
CA SER A 191 -0.69 5.80 10.67
C SER A 191 -2.19 5.89 10.35
N LEU A 192 -2.72 4.89 9.66
CA LEU A 192 -4.14 4.79 9.28
C LEU A 192 -4.78 3.64 10.04
N PHE A 193 -5.70 3.97 10.96
CA PHE A 193 -6.48 2.99 11.71
C PHE A 193 -7.85 2.85 11.07
N ILE A 194 -8.12 1.72 10.43
CA ILE A 194 -9.39 1.45 9.75
C ILE A 194 -10.21 0.53 10.63
N THR A 195 -11.39 0.97 11.07
CA THR A 195 -12.23 0.20 11.98
C THR A 195 -13.69 0.22 11.57
N GLY A 196 -14.33 -0.95 11.65
CA GLY A 196 -15.78 -1.06 11.63
C GLY A 196 -16.42 -0.52 12.92
N VAL A 197 -17.66 -0.06 12.78
CA VAL A 197 -18.65 0.04 13.89
C VAL A 197 -19.51 -1.21 13.92
#